data_AF-A0A0F2CEN6-F1
#
_entry.id   AF-A0A0F2CEN6-F1
#
_cell.length_a   1.000
_cell.length_b   1.000
_cell.length_c   1.000
_cell.angle_alpha   90.00
_cell.angle_beta   90.00
_cell.angle_gamma   90.00
#
_symmetry.space_group_name_H-M   'P 1'
#
loop_
_entity.id
_entity.type
_entity.pdbx_description
1 polymer ?
#
loop_
_entity_poly.entity_id
_entity_poly.type
_entity_poly.pdbx_seq_one_letter_code
_entity_poly.pdbx_strand_id
1 'polypeptide(L)'
;MTEEQTQRSKEDTVWMTSAMLKAYSHPLRRQILRLIARRGFLRAADVAAELDVPANSVSFHLRTLADAGLIEEAPEKARDRRDRVWTGRKGALNLGGPENPVPDETLGAAVVGALAEDHQDLVRRVLAWTPEYVAGRTAEVHAAFTQRTIRLTEAEFEAAMNALNEVLDAADEAHDDADPAGRYWQLDLVAADDAI
;
A
#
# COMPACT_ATOMS: atom_id res chain seq x y z
N MET A 1 -24.38 9.49 0.90
CA MET A 1 -23.27 10.43 1.10
C MET A 1 -23.80 11.83 0.94
N THR A 2 -23.65 12.66 1.97
CA THR A 2 -23.89 14.11 1.85
C THR A 2 -22.69 14.76 1.16
N GLU A 3 -22.90 15.90 0.47
CA GLU A 3 -21.83 16.66 -0.19
C GLU A 3 -20.64 16.96 0.75
N GLU A 4 -20.91 17.12 2.05
CA GLU A 4 -19.94 17.37 3.10
C GLU A 4 -19.00 16.18 3.41
N GLN A 5 -19.46 14.93 3.20
CA GLN A 5 -18.61 13.74 3.36
C GLN A 5 -17.67 13.55 2.17
N THR A 6 -18.18 13.78 0.96
CA THR A 6 -17.38 13.74 -0.28
C THR A 6 -16.31 14.84 -0.29
N GLN A 7 -16.63 16.04 0.21
CA GLN A 7 -15.69 17.14 0.33
C GLN A 7 -14.54 16.81 1.30
N ARG A 8 -14.85 16.20 2.46
CA ARG A 8 -13.86 15.84 3.48
C ARG A 8 -12.92 14.72 3.04
N SER A 9 -13.44 13.70 2.35
CA SER A 9 -12.62 12.63 1.75
C SER A 9 -11.62 13.18 0.73
N LYS A 10 -12.00 14.20 -0.05
CA LYS A 10 -11.13 14.84 -1.05
C LYS A 10 -10.03 15.72 -0.44
N GLU A 11 -10.27 16.28 0.74
CA GLU A 11 -9.30 17.11 1.50
C GLU A 11 -8.23 16.28 2.21
N ASP A 12 -8.56 15.03 2.59
CA ASP A 12 -7.64 14.10 3.27
C ASP A 12 -6.79 13.25 2.31
N THR A 13 -7.02 13.36 0.99
CA THR A 13 -6.27 12.63 -0.05
C THR A 13 -4.78 13.01 -0.02
N VAL A 14 -3.93 12.07 0.37
CA VAL A 14 -2.47 12.26 0.35
C VAL A 14 -1.92 12.02 -1.06
N TRP A 15 -1.39 13.08 -1.66
CA TRP A 15 -0.68 13.03 -2.95
C TRP A 15 0.82 12.86 -2.76
N MET A 16 1.45 12.06 -3.62
CA MET A 16 2.89 11.81 -3.55
C MET A 16 3.70 13.06 -3.83
N THR A 17 4.47 13.50 -2.84
CA THR A 17 5.44 14.60 -2.99
C THR A 17 6.68 14.15 -3.77
N SER A 18 7.48 15.08 -4.28
CA SER A 18 8.77 14.73 -4.90
C SER A 18 9.70 13.94 -3.96
N ALA A 19 9.63 14.17 -2.65
CA ALA A 19 10.40 13.40 -1.67
C ALA A 19 9.90 11.94 -1.59
N MET A 20 8.58 11.75 -1.57
CA MET A 20 7.96 10.42 -1.63
C MET A 20 8.33 9.69 -2.92
N LEU A 21 8.24 10.37 -4.08
CA LEU A 21 8.61 9.77 -5.37
C LEU A 21 10.08 9.32 -5.39
N LYS A 22 11.01 10.18 -4.94
CA LYS A 22 12.45 9.85 -4.83
C LYS A 22 12.70 8.68 -3.88
N ALA A 23 11.98 8.64 -2.76
CA ALA A 23 12.11 7.55 -1.79
C ALA A 23 11.56 6.25 -2.39
N TYR A 24 10.39 6.28 -3.02
CA TYR A 24 9.73 5.11 -3.58
C TYR A 24 10.44 4.54 -4.81
N SER A 25 11.08 5.38 -5.63
CA SER A 25 11.76 4.91 -6.86
C SER A 25 12.96 3.98 -6.63
N HIS A 26 13.43 3.82 -5.39
CA HIS A 26 14.58 2.97 -5.08
C HIS A 26 14.15 1.53 -4.77
N PRO A 27 14.68 0.51 -5.49
CA PRO A 27 14.24 -0.88 -5.35
C PRO A 27 14.31 -1.43 -3.92
N LEU A 28 15.42 -1.21 -3.21
CA LEU A 28 15.55 -1.67 -1.82
C LEU A 28 14.54 -0.99 -0.89
N ARG A 29 14.22 0.29 -1.08
CA ARG A 29 13.24 0.98 -0.24
C ARG A 29 11.83 0.44 -0.47
N ARG A 30 11.47 0.06 -1.71
CA ARG A 30 10.24 -0.69 -1.99
C ARG A 30 10.21 -2.06 -1.31
N GLN A 31 11.32 -2.80 -1.35
CA GLN A 31 11.40 -4.08 -0.64
C GLN A 31 11.19 -3.91 0.86
N ILE A 32 11.76 -2.86 1.46
CA ILE A 32 11.55 -2.50 2.86
C ILE A 32 10.08 -2.14 3.12
N LEU A 33 9.47 -1.29 2.29
CA LEU A 33 8.05 -0.92 2.42
C LEU A 33 7.14 -2.14 2.35
N ARG A 34 7.36 -3.04 1.38
CA ARG A 34 6.60 -4.29 1.26
C ARG A 34 6.83 -5.23 2.45
N LEU A 35 8.02 -5.22 3.04
CA LEU A 35 8.31 -6.04 4.22
C LEU A 35 7.59 -5.49 5.46
N ILE A 36 7.65 -4.16 5.68
CA ILE A 36 6.90 -3.47 6.72
C ILE A 36 5.41 -3.74 6.55
N ALA A 37 4.88 -3.56 5.33
CA ALA A 37 3.48 -3.84 5.00
C ALA A 37 3.08 -5.31 5.14
N ARG A 38 4.00 -6.25 5.41
CA ARG A 38 3.67 -7.67 5.70
C ARG A 38 3.85 -8.05 7.16
N ARG A 39 4.69 -7.33 7.89
CA ARG A 39 5.09 -7.65 9.27
C ARG A 39 4.59 -6.63 10.29
N GLY A 40 4.09 -5.50 9.82
CA GLY A 40 3.65 -4.35 10.60
C GLY A 40 4.80 -3.59 11.21
N PHE A 41 5.37 -4.13 12.29
CA PHE A 41 6.34 -3.43 13.11
C PHE A 41 7.73 -4.05 12.96
N LEU A 42 8.70 -3.28 12.47
CA LEU A 42 10.05 -3.78 12.22
C LEU A 42 11.15 -2.85 12.74
N ARG A 43 12.22 -3.46 13.24
CA ARG A 43 13.50 -2.79 13.53
C ARG A 43 14.42 -2.88 12.33
N ALA A 44 15.45 -2.04 12.31
CA ALA A 44 16.50 -2.12 11.29
C ALA A 44 17.19 -3.50 11.26
N ALA A 45 17.36 -4.15 12.42
CA ALA A 45 17.94 -5.50 12.49
C ALA A 45 17.03 -6.56 11.86
N ASP A 46 15.71 -6.45 12.05
CA ASP A 46 14.73 -7.39 11.48
C ASP A 46 14.73 -7.29 9.95
N VAL A 47 14.72 -6.07 9.42
CA VAL A 47 14.79 -5.79 7.98
C VAL A 47 16.13 -6.23 7.38
N ALA A 48 17.24 -5.98 8.08
CA ALA A 48 18.57 -6.41 7.65
C ALA A 48 18.69 -7.93 7.53
N ALA A 49 18.15 -8.66 8.50
CA ALA A 49 18.15 -10.12 8.50
C ALA A 49 17.27 -10.69 7.38
N GLU A 50 16.07 -10.15 7.17
CA GLU A 50 15.14 -10.68 6.16
C GLU A 50 15.60 -10.37 4.72
N LEU A 51 16.18 -9.20 4.48
CA LEU A 51 16.61 -8.77 3.14
C LEU A 51 18.07 -9.09 2.83
N ASP A 52 18.82 -9.67 3.77
CA ASP A 52 20.27 -9.91 3.66
C ASP A 52 21.05 -8.64 3.28
N VAL A 53 20.78 -7.54 3.99
CA VAL A 53 21.41 -6.23 3.76
C VAL A 53 22.08 -5.72 5.04
N PRO A 54 23.25 -5.06 4.97
CA PRO A 54 23.89 -4.49 6.15
C PRO A 54 22.98 -3.55 6.97
N ALA A 55 22.94 -3.74 8.28
CA ALA A 55 22.04 -2.99 9.19
C ALA A 55 22.27 -1.46 9.17
N ASN A 56 23.49 -1.01 8.90
CA ASN A 56 23.80 0.42 8.73
C ASN A 56 23.14 1.01 7.48
N SER A 57 23.14 0.27 6.37
CA SER A 57 22.44 0.64 5.12
C SER A 57 20.93 0.66 5.35
N VAL A 58 20.38 -0.39 5.96
CA VAL A 58 18.94 -0.44 6.30
C VAL A 58 18.50 0.74 7.16
N SER A 59 19.29 1.11 8.18
CA SER A 59 19.00 2.25 9.05
C SER A 59 18.92 3.58 8.27
N PHE A 60 19.79 3.76 7.27
CA PHE A 60 19.74 4.91 6.37
C PHE A 60 18.48 4.92 5.49
N HIS A 61 18.11 3.77 4.94
CA HIS A 61 16.91 3.64 4.11
C HIS A 61 15.62 3.87 4.91
N LEU A 62 15.51 3.32 6.12
CA LEU A 62 14.36 3.53 7.00
C LEU A 62 14.20 5.02 7.35
N ARG A 63 15.29 5.70 7.70
CA ARG A 63 15.24 7.14 7.96
C ARG A 63 14.81 7.93 6.72
N THR A 64 15.35 7.59 5.54
CA THR A 64 14.96 8.22 4.28
C THR A 64 13.46 8.04 3.99
N LEU A 65 12.94 6.84 4.23
CA LEU A 65 11.50 6.55 4.09
C LEU A 65 10.66 7.35 5.09
N ALA A 66 11.11 7.46 6.33
CA ALA A 66 10.43 8.22 7.37
C ALA A 66 10.44 9.73 7.11
N ASP A 67 11.58 10.28 6.68
CA ASP A 67 11.72 11.68 6.30
C ASP A 67 10.81 12.03 5.10
N ALA A 68 10.59 11.07 4.19
CA ALA A 68 9.64 11.20 3.09
C ALA A 68 8.18 10.94 3.52
N GLY A 69 7.94 10.55 4.77
CA GLY A 69 6.61 10.26 5.32
C GLY A 69 6.00 8.94 4.85
N LEU A 70 6.78 8.00 4.30
CA LEU A 70 6.27 6.70 3.83
C LEU A 70 6.17 5.65 4.93
N ILE A 71 6.87 5.86 6.05
CA ILE A 71 6.83 5.03 7.26
C ILE A 71 6.87 5.95 8.48
N GLU A 72 6.49 5.42 9.64
CA GLU A 72 6.40 6.17 10.90
C GLU A 72 7.09 5.39 12.03
N GLU A 73 7.58 6.10 13.06
CA GLU A 73 8.12 5.45 14.26
C GLU A 73 6.97 4.93 15.14
N ALA A 74 7.12 3.72 15.68
CA ALA A 74 6.18 3.04 16.57
C ALA A 74 6.81 2.87 17.97
N PRO A 75 7.01 3.97 18.74
CA PRO A 75 7.72 3.94 20.02
C PRO A 75 7.05 3.04 21.07
N GLU A 76 5.74 2.81 20.97
CA GLU A 76 4.99 1.89 21.83
C GLU A 76 5.39 0.43 21.66
N LYS A 77 6.04 0.07 20.54
CA LYS A 77 6.59 -1.28 20.29
C LYS A 77 8.09 -1.37 20.61
N ALA A 78 8.72 -0.26 20.99
CA ALA A 78 10.13 -0.21 21.33
C ALA A 78 10.40 -0.81 22.73
N ARG A 79 11.54 -1.48 22.89
CA ARG A 79 11.98 -2.00 24.20
C ARG A 79 12.53 -0.90 25.11
N ASP A 80 13.20 0.08 24.51
CA ASP A 80 13.80 1.23 25.19
C ASP A 80 13.95 2.42 24.23
N ARG A 81 14.51 3.54 24.71
CA ARG A 81 14.68 4.78 23.92
C ARG A 81 15.67 4.67 22.75
N ARG A 82 16.49 3.62 22.69
CA ARG A 82 17.47 3.39 21.62
C ARG A 82 16.93 2.42 20.56
N ASP A 83 15.90 1.65 20.90
CA ASP A 83 15.24 0.67 20.04
C ASP A 83 14.22 1.37 19.12
N ARG A 84 14.60 1.69 17.88
CA ARG A 84 13.67 2.28 16.90
C ARG A 84 12.89 1.19 16.17
N VAL A 85 11.57 1.22 16.31
CA VAL A 85 10.63 0.36 15.60
C VAL A 85 9.84 1.21 14.60
N TRP A 86 9.63 0.67 13.40
CA TRP A 86 8.98 1.36 12.30
C TRP A 86 7.72 0.61 11.86
N THR A 87 6.72 1.36 11.44
CA THR A 87 5.48 0.84 10.83
C THR A 87 5.16 1.60 9.55
N GLY A 88 4.29 1.02 8.71
CA GLY A 88 3.81 1.68 7.51
C GLY A 88 2.86 2.85 7.86
N ARG A 89 2.83 3.87 7.00
CA ARG A 89 1.76 4.86 7.02
C ARG A 89 0.41 4.16 6.76
N LYS A 90 -0.65 4.61 7.46
CA LYS A 90 -2.04 4.24 7.15
C LYS A 90 -2.61 5.07 5.99
N GLY A 91 -3.53 4.48 5.23
CA GLY A 91 -4.20 5.13 4.10
C GLY A 91 -3.45 5.05 2.77
N ALA A 92 -4.16 5.38 1.69
CA ALA A 92 -3.64 5.32 0.33
C ALA A 92 -2.72 6.51 -0.04
N LEU A 93 -1.74 6.24 -0.89
CA LEU A 93 -0.90 7.26 -1.53
C LEU A 93 -1.32 7.41 -2.99
N ASN A 94 -1.61 8.65 -3.39
CA ASN A 94 -2.09 8.96 -4.74
C ASN A 94 -0.96 9.58 -5.54
N LEU A 95 -0.63 8.97 -6.70
CA LEU A 95 0.54 9.39 -7.48
C LEU A 95 0.36 10.77 -8.13
N GLY A 96 -0.83 11.04 -8.65
CA GLY A 96 -1.18 12.28 -9.32
C GLY A 96 -2.49 12.14 -10.09
N GLY A 97 -3.08 13.27 -10.49
CA GLY A 97 -4.30 13.36 -11.27
C GLY A 97 -4.38 14.70 -12.01
N PRO A 98 -5.43 14.95 -12.82
CA PRO A 98 -5.56 16.17 -13.61
C PRO A 98 -5.49 17.46 -12.77
N GLU A 99 -6.10 17.45 -11.58
CA GLU A 99 -6.11 18.59 -10.65
C GLU A 99 -4.89 18.61 -9.71
N ASN A 100 -4.15 17.50 -9.62
CA ASN A 100 -2.99 17.32 -8.76
C ASN A 100 -1.88 16.60 -9.53
N PRO A 101 -1.23 17.26 -10.50
CA PRO A 101 -0.24 16.60 -11.36
C PRO A 101 0.94 16.11 -10.55
N VAL A 102 1.57 15.03 -11.03
CA VAL A 102 2.78 14.49 -10.40
C VAL A 102 3.88 15.56 -10.39
N PRO A 103 4.54 15.82 -9.24
CA PRO A 103 5.48 16.94 -9.14
C PRO A 103 6.82 16.70 -9.84
N ASP A 104 7.11 15.47 -10.26
CA ASP A 104 8.27 15.10 -11.08
C ASP A 104 7.85 13.97 -12.03
N GLU A 105 7.69 14.28 -13.31
CA GLU A 105 7.18 13.33 -14.30
C GLU A 105 8.08 12.11 -14.50
N THR A 106 9.40 12.30 -14.44
CA THR A 106 10.36 11.20 -14.64
C THR A 106 10.31 10.23 -13.47
N LEU A 107 10.29 10.75 -12.24
CA LEU A 107 10.12 9.92 -11.07
C LEU A 107 8.72 9.33 -10.99
N GLY A 108 7.70 10.06 -11.42
CA GLY A 108 6.33 9.59 -11.57
C GLY A 108 6.27 8.34 -12.44
N ALA A 109 6.82 8.41 -13.65
CA ALA A 109 6.88 7.27 -14.57
C ALA A 109 7.65 6.07 -13.98
N ALA A 110 8.75 6.32 -13.26
CA ALA A 110 9.48 5.25 -12.57
C ALA A 110 8.65 4.59 -11.46
N VAL A 111 7.87 5.37 -10.71
CA VAL A 111 6.94 4.85 -9.69
C VAL A 111 5.81 4.05 -10.33
N VAL A 112 5.23 4.51 -11.46
CA VAL A 112 4.24 3.72 -12.22
C VAL A 112 4.81 2.37 -12.64
N GLY A 113 6.01 2.35 -13.22
CA GLY A 113 6.68 1.10 -13.60
C GLY A 113 6.90 0.16 -12.42
N ALA A 114 7.33 0.71 -11.28
CA ALA A 114 7.50 -0.04 -10.04
C ALA A 114 6.19 -0.62 -9.47
N LEU A 115 5.08 0.12 -9.55
CA LEU A 115 3.76 -0.36 -9.16
C LEU A 115 3.26 -1.45 -10.10
N ALA A 116 3.52 -1.33 -11.40
CA ALA A 116 3.17 -2.36 -12.37
C ALA A 116 3.91 -3.68 -12.12
N GLU A 117 5.20 -3.63 -11.76
CA GLU A 117 5.96 -4.82 -11.33
C GLU A 117 5.31 -5.47 -10.10
N ASP A 118 5.00 -4.67 -9.07
CA ASP A 118 4.40 -5.16 -7.84
C ASP A 118 3.01 -5.78 -8.08
N HIS A 119 2.24 -5.20 -9.01
CA HIS A 119 0.95 -5.72 -9.46
C HIS A 119 1.08 -7.08 -10.16
N GLN A 120 2.01 -7.20 -11.10
CA GLN A 120 2.28 -8.45 -11.82
C GLN A 120 2.68 -9.57 -10.84
N ASP A 121 3.49 -9.26 -9.84
CA ASP A 121 3.88 -10.22 -8.81
C ASP A 121 2.68 -10.67 -7.95
N LEU A 122 1.78 -9.75 -7.57
CA LEU A 122 0.57 -10.10 -6.84
C LEU A 122 -0.32 -11.02 -7.69
N VAL A 123 -0.63 -10.63 -8.92
CA VAL A 123 -1.45 -11.42 -9.86
C VAL A 123 -0.85 -12.82 -10.05
N ARG A 124 0.47 -12.93 -10.25
CA ARG A 124 1.15 -14.22 -10.39
C ARG A 124 0.93 -15.12 -9.17
N ARG A 125 1.04 -14.59 -7.95
CA ARG A 125 0.82 -15.35 -6.71
C ARG A 125 -0.64 -15.78 -6.56
N VAL A 126 -1.59 -14.88 -6.84
CA VAL A 126 -3.03 -15.18 -6.78
C VAL A 126 -3.37 -16.29 -7.77
N LEU A 127 -2.95 -16.18 -9.04
CA LEU A 127 -3.23 -17.18 -10.07
C LEU A 127 -2.60 -18.54 -9.77
N ALA A 128 -1.45 -18.58 -9.11
CA ALA A 128 -0.82 -19.84 -8.68
C ALA A 128 -1.60 -20.53 -7.53
N TRP A 129 -2.22 -19.75 -6.64
CA TRP A 129 -2.98 -20.27 -5.49
C TRP A 129 -4.43 -20.66 -5.85
N THR A 130 -5.10 -19.87 -6.70
CA THR A 130 -6.54 -20.01 -7.01
C THR A 130 -6.96 -21.44 -7.41
N PRO A 131 -6.22 -22.21 -8.23
CA PRO A 131 -6.63 -23.56 -8.61
C PRO A 131 -6.84 -24.53 -7.43
N GLU A 132 -6.09 -24.39 -6.34
CA GLU A 132 -6.28 -25.21 -5.14
C GLU A 132 -7.56 -24.84 -4.41
N TYR A 133 -7.84 -23.54 -4.30
CA TYR A 133 -9.02 -23.00 -3.63
C TYR A 133 -10.31 -23.34 -4.38
N VAL A 134 -10.37 -23.08 -5.69
CA VAL A 134 -11.60 -23.34 -6.49
C VAL A 134 -11.91 -24.82 -6.64
N ALA A 135 -10.91 -25.68 -6.50
CA ALA A 135 -11.11 -27.13 -6.49
C ALA A 135 -11.51 -27.67 -5.11
N GLY A 136 -11.63 -26.82 -4.09
CA GLY A 136 -11.98 -27.20 -2.71
C GLY A 136 -10.88 -27.97 -1.98
N ARG A 137 -9.62 -27.92 -2.46
CA ARG A 137 -8.48 -28.60 -1.81
C ARG A 137 -7.93 -27.83 -0.61
N THR A 138 -8.30 -26.56 -0.47
CA THR A 138 -8.08 -25.77 0.74
C THR A 138 -9.32 -24.95 1.08
N ALA A 139 -9.58 -24.79 2.37
CA ALA A 139 -10.60 -23.89 2.91
C ALA A 139 -9.99 -22.57 3.43
N GLU A 140 -8.67 -22.46 3.48
CA GLU A 140 -7.98 -21.28 3.96
C GLU A 140 -7.96 -20.20 2.88
N VAL A 141 -8.52 -19.03 3.18
CA VAL A 141 -8.56 -17.90 2.26
C VAL A 141 -7.26 -17.11 2.35
N HIS A 142 -6.53 -17.05 1.23
CA HIS A 142 -5.29 -16.27 1.07
C HIS A 142 -5.39 -15.17 0.02
N ALA A 143 -6.38 -15.23 -0.87
CA ALA A 143 -6.65 -14.20 -1.86
C ALA A 143 -8.13 -14.20 -2.28
N ALA A 144 -8.53 -13.15 -2.96
CA ALA A 144 -9.76 -13.11 -3.75
C ALA A 144 -9.38 -12.92 -5.22
N PHE A 145 -9.99 -13.69 -6.11
CA PHE A 145 -9.86 -13.50 -7.56
C PHE A 145 -11.26 -13.31 -8.13
N THR A 146 -11.62 -12.06 -8.39
CA THR A 146 -12.97 -11.66 -8.79
C THR A 146 -12.90 -10.83 -10.06
N GLN A 147 -13.69 -11.20 -11.05
CA GLN A 147 -13.90 -10.41 -12.26
C GLN A 147 -15.36 -9.99 -12.32
N ARG A 148 -15.62 -8.69 -12.52
CA ARG A 148 -16.96 -8.14 -12.67
C ARG A 148 -16.99 -7.21 -13.89
N THR A 149 -18.09 -7.27 -14.62
CA THR A 149 -18.40 -6.33 -15.69
C THR A 149 -19.72 -5.65 -15.31
N ILE A 150 -19.68 -4.33 -15.18
CA ILE A 150 -20.82 -3.50 -14.78
C ILE A 150 -20.90 -2.30 -15.72
N ARG A 151 -22.11 -1.81 -15.99
CA ARG A 151 -22.32 -0.63 -16.82
C ARG A 151 -22.63 0.56 -15.92
N LEU A 152 -21.72 1.54 -15.91
CA LEU A 152 -21.81 2.76 -15.13
C LEU A 152 -21.52 3.96 -16.03
N THR A 153 -22.08 5.11 -15.69
CA THR A 153 -21.58 6.41 -16.13
C THR A 153 -20.28 6.76 -15.38
N GLU A 154 -19.53 7.75 -15.84
CA GLU A 154 -18.33 8.27 -15.17
C GLU A 154 -18.62 8.66 -13.71
N ALA A 155 -19.67 9.47 -13.48
CA ALA A 155 -20.08 9.89 -12.14
C ALA A 155 -20.49 8.71 -11.23
N GLU A 156 -21.14 7.68 -11.79
CA GLU A 156 -21.48 6.47 -11.03
C GLU A 156 -20.24 5.62 -10.71
N PHE A 157 -19.26 5.56 -11.62
CA PHE A 157 -17.99 4.88 -11.39
C PHE A 157 -17.18 5.55 -10.29
N GLU A 158 -17.03 6.87 -10.34
CA GLU A 158 -16.36 7.65 -9.28
C GLU A 158 -17.05 7.46 -7.92
N ALA A 159 -18.39 7.54 -7.88
CA ALA A 159 -19.14 7.32 -6.65
C ALA A 159 -18.95 5.90 -6.08
N ALA A 160 -18.93 4.88 -6.95
CA ALA A 160 -18.68 3.50 -6.52
C ALA A 160 -17.25 3.29 -5.98
N MET A 161 -16.26 3.90 -6.62
CA MET A 161 -14.86 3.87 -6.19
C MET A 161 -14.65 4.55 -4.84
N ASN A 162 -15.26 5.72 -4.64
CA ASN A 162 -15.21 6.43 -3.35
C ASN A 162 -15.86 5.59 -2.24
N ALA A 163 -17.04 5.02 -2.49
CA ALA A 163 -17.73 4.17 -1.51
C ALA A 163 -16.91 2.91 -1.17
N LEU A 164 -16.19 2.33 -2.14
CA LEU A 164 -15.30 1.20 -1.89
C LEU A 164 -14.14 1.60 -0.97
N ASN A 165 -13.48 2.72 -1.24
CA ASN A 165 -12.37 3.20 -0.42
C ASN A 165 -12.83 3.53 1.01
N GLU A 166 -13.98 4.19 1.19
CA GLU A 166 -14.55 4.45 2.53
C GLU A 166 -14.76 3.16 3.34
N VAL A 167 -15.20 2.07 2.70
CA VAL A 167 -15.37 0.77 3.35
C VAL A 167 -14.02 0.16 3.75
N LEU A 168 -12.99 0.28 2.91
CA LEU A 168 -11.66 -0.23 3.19
C LEU A 168 -10.99 0.56 4.32
N ASP A 169 -11.06 1.89 4.27
CA ASP A 169 -10.48 2.77 5.29
C ASP A 169 -11.15 2.54 6.65
N ALA A 170 -12.47 2.43 6.70
CA ALA A 170 -13.19 2.12 7.94
C ALA A 170 -12.81 0.74 8.51
N ALA A 171 -12.50 -0.24 7.66
CA ALA A 171 -12.04 -1.55 8.09
C ALA A 171 -10.61 -1.53 8.65
N ASP A 172 -9.71 -0.74 8.04
CA ASP A 172 -8.33 -0.53 8.53
C ASP A 172 -8.32 0.21 9.87
N GLU A 173 -9.14 1.26 10.00
CA GLU A 173 -9.26 2.04 11.25
C GLU A 173 -9.84 1.20 12.41
N ALA A 174 -10.80 0.32 12.12
CA ALA A 174 -11.43 -0.53 13.12
C ALA A 174 -10.53 -1.70 13.59
N HIS A 175 -9.44 -2.01 12.88
CA HIS A 175 -8.60 -3.16 13.20
C HIS A 175 -7.70 -2.90 14.42
N ASP A 176 -7.59 -3.90 15.30
CA ASP A 176 -6.60 -3.89 16.39
C ASP A 176 -5.25 -4.38 15.86
N ASP A 177 -4.28 -3.47 15.75
CA ASP A 177 -2.90 -3.76 15.32
C ASP A 177 -2.16 -4.77 16.23
N ALA A 178 -2.72 -5.14 17.39
CA ALA A 178 -2.20 -6.17 18.27
C ALA A 178 -2.84 -7.56 18.10
N ASP A 179 -3.86 -7.71 17.24
CA ASP A 179 -4.54 -8.99 17.02
C ASP A 179 -3.58 -9.98 16.31
N PRO A 180 -3.20 -11.11 16.96
CA PRO A 180 -2.29 -12.08 16.36
C PRO A 180 -2.89 -12.83 15.16
N ALA A 181 -4.21 -12.76 14.95
CA ALA A 181 -4.87 -13.30 13.76
C ALA A 181 -4.88 -12.31 12.58
N GLY A 182 -4.46 -11.05 12.80
CA GLY A 182 -4.33 -10.03 11.78
C GLY A 182 -3.39 -10.47 10.66
N ARG A 183 -3.83 -10.28 9.41
CA ARG A 183 -3.03 -10.54 8.21
C ARG A 183 -3.05 -9.30 7.34
N TYR A 184 -1.90 -8.98 6.76
CA TYR A 184 -1.81 -7.92 5.77
C TYR A 184 -2.36 -8.38 4.43
N TRP A 185 -3.33 -7.64 3.92
CA TRP A 185 -3.92 -7.84 2.60
C TRP A 185 -3.42 -6.74 1.66
N GLN A 186 -2.78 -7.14 0.57
CA GLN A 186 -2.52 -6.24 -0.54
C GLN A 186 -3.73 -6.31 -1.49
N LEU A 187 -4.34 -5.17 -1.77
CA LEU A 187 -5.46 -5.04 -2.70
C LEU A 187 -5.01 -4.20 -3.89
N ASP A 188 -5.08 -4.78 -5.08
CA ASP A 188 -4.89 -4.06 -6.32
C ASP A 188 -6.20 -4.11 -7.11
N LEU A 189 -6.80 -2.95 -7.35
CA LEU A 189 -7.98 -2.82 -8.20
C LEU A 189 -7.57 -2.19 -9.53
N VAL A 190 -7.79 -2.93 -10.61
CA VAL A 190 -7.61 -2.43 -11.97
C VAL A 190 -8.99 -2.36 -12.62
N ALA A 191 -9.39 -1.16 -12.99
CA ALA A 191 -10.65 -0.88 -13.65
C ALA A 191 -10.40 0.08 -14.81
N ALA A 192 -11.11 -0.15 -15.91
CA ALA A 192 -11.00 0.59 -17.15
C ALA A 192 -12.34 0.53 -17.88
N ASP A 193 -12.67 1.58 -18.61
CA ASP A 193 -13.66 1.48 -19.68
C ASP A 193 -12.98 1.05 -21.00
N ASP A 194 -13.76 0.94 -22.06
CA ASP A 194 -13.24 0.52 -23.37
C ASP A 194 -12.50 1.65 -24.13
N ALA A 195 -12.30 2.83 -23.52
CA ALA A 195 -11.73 4.00 -24.20
C ALA A 195 -10.21 4.18 -24.00
N ILE A 196 -9.58 3.39 -23.11
CA ILE A 196 -8.14 3.45 -22.81
C ILE A 196 -7.27 2.51 -23.65
#